data_AF-R9I4Z7-F1
#
_entry.id   AF-R9I4Z7-F1
#
_cell.length_a   1.000
_cell.length_b   1.000
_cell.length_c   1.000
_cell.angle_alpha   90.00
_cell.angle_beta   90.00
_cell.angle_gamma   90.00
#
_symmetry.space_group_name_H-M   'P 1'
#
loop_
_entity.id
_entity.type
_entity.pdbx_description
1 polymer ?
#
loop_
_entity_poly.entity_id
_entity_poly.type
_entity_poly.pdbx_seq_one_letter_code
_entity_poly.pdbx_strand_id
1 'polypeptide(L)' 'MFLKLTFLEGKRCKSFFQINPPLKIHVFSSRAIVAKSGDFTAAQTNGNAIAYAWFVWEKGYKGETVVDWIN' A
#
# COMPACT_ATOMS: atom_id res chain seq x y z
N MET A 1 -3.78 -1.50 6.49
CA MET A 1 -4.56 -1.60 5.23
C MET A 1 -3.62 -1.95 4.10
N PHE A 2 -3.90 -2.98 3.30
CA PHE A 2 -3.05 -3.45 2.20
C PHE A 2 -3.49 -2.85 0.86
N LEU A 3 -2.64 -2.04 0.22
CA LEU A 3 -2.96 -1.34 -1.02
C LEU A 3 -1.78 -1.32 -2.00
N LYS A 4 -2.08 -1.00 -3.26
CA LYS A 4 -1.04 -0.73 -4.26
C LYS A 4 -0.25 0.51 -3.87
N LEU A 5 1.05 0.53 -4.13
CA LEU A 5 1.90 1.68 -3.83
C LEU A 5 1.48 2.93 -4.61
N THR A 6 0.97 2.75 -5.83
CA THR A 6 0.43 3.83 -6.68
C THR A 6 -0.74 4.59 -6.05
N PHE A 7 -1.31 4.10 -4.96
CA PHE A 7 -2.29 4.84 -4.16
C PHE A 7 -1.74 6.19 -3.66
N LEU A 8 -0.42 6.30 -3.44
CA LEU A 8 0.25 7.54 -3.05
C LEU A 8 0.29 8.60 -4.17
N GLU A 9 0.18 8.20 -5.43
CA GLU A 9 0.36 9.09 -6.59
C GLU A 9 -0.95 9.82 -6.98
N GLY A 10 -2.09 9.38 -6.46
CA GLY A 10 -3.40 9.92 -6.83
C GLY A 10 -3.55 11.39 -6.42
N LYS A 11 -3.83 12.28 -7.39
CA LYS A 11 -4.02 13.73 -7.14
C LYS A 11 -5.03 14.04 -6.01
N ARG A 12 -6.15 13.31 -5.96
CA ARG A 12 -7.15 13.44 -4.88
C ARG A 12 -6.66 12.86 -3.55
N CYS A 13 -5.84 11.80 -3.61
CA CYS A 13 -5.27 11.16 -2.43
C CYS A 13 -4.21 12.05 -1.77
N LYS A 14 -3.46 12.84 -2.55
CA LYS A 14 -2.49 13.81 -2.01
C LYS A 14 -3.10 14.71 -0.93
N SER A 15 -4.23 15.35 -1.20
CA SER A 15 -4.92 16.21 -0.22
C SER A 15 -5.37 15.42 1.01
N PHE A 16 -5.84 14.18 0.83
CA PHE A 16 -6.20 13.31 1.94
C PHE A 16 -4.99 12.99 2.84
N PHE A 17 -3.85 12.62 2.25
CA PHE A 17 -2.62 12.30 2.97
C PHE A 17 -1.99 13.50 3.69
N GLN A 18 -2.13 14.71 3.13
CA GLN A 18 -1.65 15.92 3.78
C GLN A 18 -2.46 16.27 5.04
N ILE A 19 -3.77 16.02 5.02
CA ILE A 19 -4.65 16.32 6.16
C ILE A 19 -4.62 15.17 7.18
N ASN A 20 -4.58 13.94 6.69
CA ASN A 20 -4.58 12.72 7.47
C ASN A 20 -3.46 11.83 6.94
N PRO A 21 -2.21 12.01 7.41
CA PRO A 21 -1.12 11.13 7.03
C PRO A 21 -1.27 9.77 7.73
N PRO A 22 -0.86 8.66 7.10
CA PRO A 22 -0.70 7.41 7.82
C PRO A 22 0.47 7.53 8.80
N LEU A 23 0.39 6.82 9.92
CA LEU A 23 1.49 6.73 10.88
C LEU A 23 2.72 6.09 10.23
N LYS A 24 2.50 5.03 9.45
CA LYS A 24 3.57 4.25 8.84
C LYS A 24 3.13 3.60 7.53
N ILE A 25 4.06 3.48 6.58
CA ILE A 25 3.89 2.73 5.35
C ILE A 25 5.01 1.69 5.25
N HIS A 26 4.62 0.41 5.32
CA HIS A 26 5.53 -0.71 5.12
C HIS A 26 5.52 -1.12 3.65
N VAL A 27 6.62 -0.92 2.93
CA VAL A 27 6.73 -1.20 1.49
C VAL A 27 7.26 -2.62 1.26
N PHE A 28 6.59 -3.40 0.42
CA PHE A 28 7.12 -4.69 0.01
C PHE A 28 8.28 -4.50 -0.97
N SER A 29 9.45 -5.08 -0.67
CA SER A 29 10.59 -5.05 -1.58
C SER A 29 10.41 -5.98 -2.79
N SER A 30 9.65 -7.06 -2.63
CA SER A 30 9.27 -7.98 -3.70
C SER A 30 7.84 -7.75 -4.20
N ARG A 31 7.49 -8.39 -5.31
CA ARG A 31 6.12 -8.36 -5.83
C ARG A 31 5.27 -9.43 -5.18
N ALA A 32 4.39 -9.02 -4.28
CA ALA A 32 3.44 -9.92 -3.64
C ALA A 32 2.45 -10.50 -4.67
N ILE A 33 2.21 -11.80 -4.64
CA ILE A 33 1.14 -12.45 -5.41
C ILE A 33 -0.17 -12.30 -4.62
N VAL A 34 -1.18 -11.70 -5.24
CA VAL A 34 -2.45 -11.41 -4.57
C VAL A 34 -3.58 -12.06 -5.38
N ALA A 35 -4.26 -13.01 -4.76
CA ALA A 35 -5.44 -13.65 -5.33
C ALA A 35 -6.63 -12.69 -5.31
N LYS A 36 -6.87 -12.03 -6.44
CA LYS A 36 -8.05 -11.17 -6.60
C LYS A 36 -9.29 -12.05 -6.48
N SER A 37 -10.21 -11.67 -5.60
CA SER A 37 -11.45 -12.41 -5.35
C SER A 37 -11.24 -13.88 -4.94
N GLY A 38 -10.06 -14.25 -4.43
CA GLY A 38 -9.74 -15.63 -4.04
C GLY A 38 -9.33 -16.56 -5.19
N ASP A 39 -9.15 -16.06 -6.41
CA ASP A 39 -8.62 -16.85 -7.52
C ASP A 39 -7.07 -16.88 -7.49
N PHE A 40 -6.53 -17.95 -6.91
CA PHE A 40 -5.09 -18.18 -6.81
C PHE A 40 -4.47 -18.70 -8.12
N THR A 41 -5.27 -19.36 -8.95
CA THR A 41 -4.82 -19.93 -10.24
C THR A 41 -4.47 -18.82 -11.23
N ALA A 42 -5.34 -17.81 -11.34
CA ALA A 42 -5.09 -16.64 -12.15
C ALA A 42 -3.95 -15.77 -11.60
N ALA A 43 -3.70 -15.80 -10.29
CA ALA A 43 -2.65 -15.01 -9.66
C ALA A 43 -1.24 -15.58 -9.90
N GLN A 44 -1.09 -16.91 -9.98
CA GLN A 44 0.19 -17.56 -10.27
C GLN A 44 0.55 -17.49 -11.76
N THR A 45 -0.42 -17.56 -12.66
CA THR A 45 -0.19 -17.63 -14.11
C THR A 45 0.18 -16.28 -14.72
N ASN A 46 -0.32 -15.17 -14.18
CA ASN A 46 -0.24 -13.86 -14.87
C ASN A 46 0.96 -12.98 -14.47
N GLY A 47 1.79 -13.38 -13.51
CA GLY A 47 2.93 -12.57 -13.03
C GLY A 47 2.50 -11.24 -12.41
N ASN A 48 2.77 -11.01 -11.12
CA ASN A 48 2.33 -9.76 -10.50
C ASN A 48 3.40 -8.66 -10.63
N ALA A 49 3.19 -7.69 -11.51
CA ALA A 49 4.07 -6.51 -11.63
C ALA A 49 3.74 -5.40 -10.61
N ILE A 50 2.67 -5.55 -9.83
CA ILE A 50 2.14 -4.51 -8.96
C ILE A 50 2.96 -4.42 -7.66
N ALA A 51 3.44 -3.22 -7.35
CA ALA A 51 4.02 -2.92 -6.04
C ALA A 51 2.92 -2.68 -5.00
N TYR A 52 3.08 -3.27 -3.82
CA TYR A 52 2.15 -3.15 -2.71
C TYR A 52 2.82 -2.58 -1.46
N ALA A 53 2.02 -2.05 -0.55
CA ALA A 53 2.42 -1.61 0.76
C ALA A 53 1.32 -1.84 1.80
N TRP A 54 1.71 -1.92 3.07
CA TRP A 54 0.80 -1.92 4.21
C TRP A 54 0.80 -0.55 4.89
N PHE A 55 -0.36 0.09 4.89
CA PHE A 55 -0.60 1.41 5.47
C PHE A 55 -1.16 1.27 6.89
N VAL A 56 -0.48 1.85 7.86
CA VAL A 56 -0.89 1.91 9.27
C VAL A 56 -1.49 3.27 9.56
N TRP A 57 -2.69 3.27 10.10
CA TRP A 57 -3.48 4.46 10.36
C TRP A 57 -3.79 4.57 11.84
N GLU A 58 -3.65 5.78 12.37
CA GLU A 58 -4.05 6.12 13.73
C GLU A 58 -4.98 7.33 13.67
N LYS A 59 -6.10 7.26 14.40
CA LYS A 59 -7.12 8.30 14.39
C LYS A 59 -6.55 9.58 15.01
N GLY A 60 -6.54 10.67 14.25
CA GLY A 60 -6.06 11.97 14.72
C GLY A 60 -4.55 12.16 14.62
N TYR A 61 -3.81 11.23 13.99
CA TYR A 61 -2.39 11.39 13.75
C TYR A 61 -2.08 12.60 12.85
N LYS A 62 -1.07 13.39 13.24
CA LYS A 62 -0.63 14.63 12.56
C LYS A 62 0.88 14.72 12.38
N GLY A 63 1.60 13.62 12.65
CA GLY A 63 3.05 13.58 12.49
C GLY A 63 3.48 13.25 11.05
N GLU A 64 4.79 13.14 10.87
CA GLU A 64 5.41 12.71 9.62
C GLU A 64 5.25 11.20 9.41
N THR A 65 4.78 10.80 8.24
CA THR A 65 4.70 9.39 7.87
C THR A 65 6.09 8.77 7.77
N VAL A 66 6.32 7.67 8.50
CA VAL A 66 7.55 6.88 8.38
C VAL A 66 7.38 5.81 7.29
N VAL A 67 8.37 5.69 6.41
CA VAL A 67 8.45 4.63 5.41
C VAL A 67 9.53 3.63 5.83
N ASP A 68 9.19 2.35 5.86
CA ASP A 68 10.14 1.25 6.03
C ASP A 68 9.78 0.10 5.07
N TRP A 69 10.58 -0.96 5.07
CA TRP A 69 10.43 -2.09 4.15
C TRP A 69 10.03 -3.35 4.90
N ILE A 70 9.19 -4.17 4.25
CA ILE A 70 8.79 -5.49 4.74
C ILE A 70 9.08 -6.55 3.68
N ASN A 71 9.98 -7.47 4.04
CA ASN A 71 10.28 -8.77 3.44
C ASN A 71 11.57 -9.33 4.02
#